data_AF-A0AAV2S8V6-F1
#
_entry.id   AF-A0AAV2S8V6-F1
#
_cell.length_a   1.000
_cell.length_b   1.000
_cell.length_c   1.000
_cell.angle_alpha   90.00
_cell.angle_beta   90.00
_cell.angle_gamma   90.00
#
_symmetry.space_group_name_H-M   'P 1'
#
loop_
_entity.id
_entity.type
_entity.pdbx_description
1 polymer ?
#
loop_
_entity_poly.entity_id
_entity_poly.type
_entity_poly.pdbx_seq_one_letter_code
_entity_poly.pdbx_strand_id
1 'polypeptide(L)'
;LIIHGITHWKLRTFDTLLLIYYRLIAGILFWGVSDSRLMPFINAAKKHAIEFIRRETGILIDTPTSDGGNTNAGNLAERFLDPNIREKVCSLINNVTHRENFEVLMRDVNIILTVTQSPRGMLKPRNYINLALTLCHI
;
A
#
# COMPACT_ATOMS: atom_id res chain seq x y z
N LEU A 1 -9.80 -18.11 13.99
CA LEU A 1 -10.00 -16.67 14.24
C LEU A 1 -8.78 -15.80 13.91
N ILE A 2 -7.58 -16.10 14.46
CA ILE A 2 -6.39 -15.24 14.30
C ILE A 2 -5.95 -15.05 12.84
N ILE A 3 -5.96 -16.14 12.05
CA ILE A 3 -5.59 -16.10 10.63
C ILE A 3 -6.53 -15.19 9.82
N HIS A 4 -7.83 -15.19 10.14
CA HIS A 4 -8.81 -14.31 9.49
C HIS A 4 -8.58 -12.83 9.84
N GLY A 5 -8.21 -12.53 11.09
CA GLY A 5 -7.89 -11.17 11.53
C GLY A 5 -6.67 -10.58 10.80
N ILE A 6 -5.62 -11.38 10.61
CA ILE A 6 -4.39 -10.96 9.92
C ILE A 6 -4.67 -10.68 8.44
N THR A 7 -5.38 -11.57 7.75
CA THR A 7 -5.74 -11.36 6.34
C THR A 7 -6.61 -10.12 6.15
N HIS A 8 -7.61 -9.91 7.02
CA HIS A 8 -8.47 -8.73 6.92
C HIS A 8 -7.69 -7.43 7.21
N TRP A 9 -6.83 -7.41 8.24
CA TRP A 9 -5.98 -6.25 8.54
C TRP A 9 -5.07 -5.89 7.37
N LYS A 10 -4.47 -6.88 6.73
CA LYS A 10 -3.62 -6.71 5.55
C LYS A 10 -4.37 -6.09 4.37
N LEU A 11 -5.57 -6.60 4.08
CA LEU A 11 -6.43 -6.05 3.01
C LEU A 11 -6.81 -4.59 3.29
N ARG A 12 -7.24 -4.28 4.52
CA ARG A 12 -7.60 -2.89 4.89
C ARG A 12 -6.42 -1.94 4.85
N THR A 13 -5.23 -2.40 5.26
CA THR A 13 -4.00 -1.61 5.17
C THR A 13 -3.65 -1.35 3.72
N PHE A 14 -3.78 -2.35 2.85
CA PHE A 14 -3.55 -2.20 1.42
C PHE A 14 -4.53 -1.22 0.76
N ASP A 15 -5.83 -1.35 1.04
CA ASP A 15 -6.85 -0.39 0.55
C ASP A 15 -6.54 1.03 1.03
N THR A 16 -6.10 1.19 2.27
CA THR A 16 -5.72 2.50 2.83
C THR A 16 -4.49 3.08 2.13
N LEU A 17 -3.46 2.27 1.87
CA LEU A 17 -2.28 2.70 1.12
C LEU A 17 -2.65 3.14 -0.30
N LEU A 18 -3.52 2.41 -0.99
CA LEU A 18 -4.02 2.81 -2.32
C LEU A 18 -4.75 4.15 -2.26
N LEU A 19 -5.61 4.37 -1.26
CA LEU A 19 -6.31 5.64 -1.07
C LEU A 19 -5.34 6.81 -0.85
N ILE A 20 -4.30 6.62 -0.01
CA ILE A 20 -3.25 7.62 0.19
C ILE A 20 -2.53 7.88 -1.14
N TYR A 21 -2.12 6.82 -1.83
CA TYR A 21 -1.38 6.89 -3.09
C TYR A 21 -2.13 7.70 -4.15
N TYR A 22 -3.41 7.43 -4.39
CA TYR A 22 -4.21 8.17 -5.36
C TYR A 22 -4.36 9.65 -5.00
N ARG A 23 -4.48 9.96 -3.71
CA ARG A 23 -4.54 11.33 -3.21
C ARG A 23 -3.22 12.07 -3.41
N LEU A 24 -2.09 11.42 -3.15
CA LEU A 24 -0.76 11.98 -3.38
C LEU A 24 -0.51 12.27 -4.86
N ILE A 25 -0.92 11.38 -5.78
CA ILE A 25 -0.86 11.62 -7.22
C ILE A 25 -1.76 12.79 -7.64
N ALA A 26 -2.97 12.87 -7.07
CA ALA A 26 -3.90 13.96 -7.32
C ALA A 26 -3.48 15.30 -6.68
N GLY A 27 -2.42 15.33 -5.85
CA GLY A 27 -1.98 16.51 -5.13
C GLY A 27 -2.91 16.94 -3.99
N ILE A 28 -3.71 16.04 -3.44
CA ILE A 28 -4.71 16.31 -2.40
C ILE A 28 -4.22 15.74 -1.06
N LEU A 29 -3.99 16.60 -0.06
CA LEU A 29 -3.36 16.20 1.22
C LEU A 29 -4.32 16.07 2.41
N PHE A 30 -5.61 16.34 2.22
CA PHE A 30 -6.58 16.27 3.31
C PHE A 30 -7.55 15.10 3.11
N TRP A 31 -7.91 14.46 4.22
CA TRP A 31 -8.84 13.33 4.29
C TRP A 31 -10.31 13.75 4.41
N GLY A 32 -10.58 15.06 4.25
CA GLY A 32 -11.88 15.68 4.49
C GLY A 32 -13.03 14.95 3.78
N VAL A 33 -14.16 14.88 4.49
CA VAL A 33 -15.38 14.17 4.12
C VAL A 33 -15.76 14.49 2.67
N SER A 34 -15.55 13.52 1.79
CA SER A 34 -16.22 13.38 0.49
C SER A 34 -16.47 14.70 -0.27
N ASP A 35 -15.46 15.58 -0.40
CA ASP A 35 -15.63 16.77 -1.24
C ASP A 35 -15.84 16.29 -2.67
N SER A 36 -17.10 16.30 -3.10
CA SER A 36 -17.52 15.80 -4.41
C SER A 36 -16.81 16.51 -5.56
N ARG A 37 -16.30 17.72 -5.31
CA ARG A 37 -15.50 18.49 -6.27
C ARG A 37 -14.11 17.89 -6.50
N LEU A 38 -13.57 17.16 -5.52
CA LEU A 38 -12.25 16.55 -5.59
C LEU A 38 -12.28 15.12 -6.14
N MET A 39 -13.43 14.45 -6.03
CA MET A 39 -13.56 13.06 -6.48
C MET A 39 -13.21 12.84 -7.96
N PRO A 40 -13.54 13.74 -8.92
CA PRO A 40 -13.09 13.60 -10.29
C PRO A 40 -11.56 13.52 -10.43
N PHE A 41 -10.82 14.33 -9.68
CA PHE A 41 -9.36 14.34 -9.69
C PHE A 41 -8.77 13.06 -9.08
N ILE A 42 -9.34 12.60 -7.96
CA ILE A 42 -8.94 11.34 -7.33
C ILE A 42 -9.24 10.16 -8.26
N ASN A 43 -10.38 10.15 -8.93
CA ASN A 43 -10.76 9.09 -9.87
C ASN A 43 -9.85 9.08 -11.12
N ALA A 44 -9.48 10.25 -11.63
CA ALA A 44 -8.52 10.36 -12.72
C ALA A 44 -7.13 9.84 -12.29
N ALA A 45 -6.65 10.25 -11.11
CA ALA A 45 -5.40 9.77 -10.54
C ALA A 45 -5.42 8.25 -10.29
N LYS A 46 -6.54 7.71 -9.76
CA LYS A 46 -6.75 6.27 -9.58
C LYS A 46 -6.68 5.52 -10.90
N LYS A 47 -7.40 5.97 -11.93
CA LYS A 47 -7.36 5.33 -13.26
C LYS A 47 -5.93 5.31 -13.82
N HIS A 48 -5.25 6.45 -13.76
CA HIS A 48 -3.87 6.58 -14.22
C HIS A 48 -2.91 5.66 -13.44
N ALA A 49 -3.04 5.60 -12.12
CA ALA A 49 -2.26 4.75 -11.24
C ALA A 49 -2.45 3.26 -11.55
N ILE A 50 -3.69 2.80 -11.73
CA ILE A 50 -4.01 1.41 -12.05
C ILE A 50 -3.36 1.01 -13.38
N GLU A 51 -3.52 1.84 -14.42
CA GLU A 51 -2.95 1.59 -15.75
C GLU A 51 -1.42 1.57 -15.70
N PHE A 52 -0.81 2.52 -14.99
CA PHE A 52 0.64 2.60 -14.80
C PHE A 52 1.19 1.36 -14.08
N ILE A 53 0.64 1.02 -12.92
CA ILE A 53 1.11 -0.13 -12.12
C ILE A 53 0.95 -1.42 -12.92
N ARG A 54 -0.18 -1.61 -13.60
CA ARG A 54 -0.39 -2.78 -14.47
C ARG A 54 0.69 -2.88 -15.54
N ARG A 55 1.05 -1.77 -16.20
CA ARG A 55 2.08 -1.73 -17.24
C ARG A 55 3.48 -2.02 -16.69
N GLU A 56 3.87 -1.37 -15.59
CA GLU A 56 5.24 -1.44 -15.07
C GLU A 56 5.54 -2.72 -14.27
N THR A 57 4.50 -3.38 -13.76
CA THR A 57 4.64 -4.47 -12.79
C THR A 57 3.83 -5.73 -13.11
N GLY A 58 2.86 -5.64 -14.01
CA GLY A 58 1.89 -6.70 -14.29
C GLY A 58 0.87 -6.94 -13.16
N ILE A 59 0.84 -6.09 -12.12
CA ILE A 59 -0.08 -6.22 -10.98
C ILE A 59 -1.43 -5.57 -11.31
N LEU A 60 -2.52 -6.29 -11.04
CA LEU A 60 -3.89 -5.79 -11.19
C LEU A 60 -4.44 -5.34 -9.84
N ILE A 61 -4.29 -4.06 -9.54
CA ILE A 61 -4.88 -3.42 -8.35
C ILE A 61 -6.27 -2.87 -8.66
N ASP A 62 -7.15 -2.84 -7.66
CA ASP A 62 -8.44 -2.14 -7.70
C ASP A 62 -9.31 -2.43 -8.93
N THR A 63 -9.13 -3.60 -9.55
CA THR A 63 -9.86 -4.00 -10.75
C THR A 63 -11.17 -4.67 -10.33
N PRO A 64 -12.34 -4.24 -10.85
CA PRO A 64 -13.61 -4.86 -10.49
C PRO A 64 -13.65 -6.35 -10.82
N THR A 65 -14.22 -7.17 -9.94
CA THR A 65 -14.53 -8.57 -10.21
C THR A 65 -16.01 -8.75 -10.56
N SER A 66 -16.35 -9.86 -11.22
CA SER A 66 -17.74 -10.21 -11.58
C SER A 66 -18.68 -10.30 -10.37
N ASP A 67 -18.13 -10.59 -9.20
CA ASP A 67 -18.89 -10.97 -8.00
C ASP A 67 -19.15 -9.79 -7.05
N GLY A 68 -18.93 -8.55 -7.49
CA GLY A 68 -19.15 -7.37 -6.65
C GLY A 68 -18.02 -7.16 -5.64
N GLY A 69 -16.81 -6.93 -6.15
CA GLY A 69 -15.63 -6.61 -5.35
C GLY A 69 -14.50 -6.06 -6.24
N ASN A 70 -13.28 -6.00 -5.69
CA ASN A 70 -12.09 -5.71 -6.47
C ASN A 70 -11.08 -6.87 -6.38
N THR A 71 -10.06 -6.87 -7.22
CA THR A 71 -8.97 -7.86 -7.26
C THR A 71 -8.04 -7.80 -6.04
N ASN A 72 -8.33 -6.96 -5.04
CA ASN A 72 -7.46 -6.78 -3.89
C ASN A 72 -7.51 -8.04 -3.02
N ALA A 73 -6.49 -8.88 -3.16
CA ALA A 73 -6.29 -10.10 -2.38
C ALA A 73 -5.07 -9.96 -1.46
N GLY A 74 -4.98 -10.81 -0.43
CA GLY A 74 -3.84 -10.82 0.49
C GLY A 74 -2.50 -10.90 -0.25
N ASN A 75 -2.35 -11.82 -1.20
CA ASN A 75 -1.11 -11.97 -1.97
C ASN A 75 -0.76 -10.73 -2.82
N LEU A 76 -1.76 -9.94 -3.21
CA LEU A 76 -1.56 -8.71 -3.96
C LEU A 76 -0.89 -7.64 -3.09
N ALA A 77 -1.33 -7.50 -1.85
CA ALA A 77 -0.75 -6.55 -0.90
C ALA A 77 0.72 -6.86 -0.59
N GLU A 78 1.10 -8.14 -0.50
CA GLU A 78 2.52 -8.55 -0.37
C GLU A 78 3.34 -8.12 -1.60
N ARG A 79 2.83 -8.40 -2.81
CA ARG A 79 3.51 -8.01 -4.05
C ARG A 79 3.63 -6.50 -4.20
N PHE A 80 2.62 -5.75 -3.79
CA PHE A 80 2.62 -4.29 -3.86
C PHE A 80 3.67 -3.66 -2.95
N LEU A 81 3.97 -4.31 -1.82
CA LEU A 81 4.95 -3.85 -0.83
C LEU A 81 6.38 -4.35 -1.10
N ASP A 82 6.56 -5.21 -2.11
CA ASP A 82 7.88 -5.69 -2.53
C ASP A 82 8.80 -4.50 -2.89
N PRO A 83 10.06 -4.48 -2.43
CA PRO A 83 10.98 -3.37 -2.69
C PRO A 83 11.12 -3.00 -4.18
N ASN A 84 11.14 -3.99 -5.08
CA ASN A 84 11.29 -3.74 -6.53
C ASN A 84 10.04 -3.13 -7.16
N ILE A 85 8.88 -3.35 -6.53
CA ILE A 85 7.59 -2.82 -6.96
C ILE A 85 7.36 -1.45 -6.35
N ARG A 86 7.76 -1.27 -5.09
CA ARG A 86 7.62 -0.03 -4.34
C ARG A 86 8.26 1.17 -5.05
N GLU A 87 9.49 1.02 -5.55
CA GLU A 87 10.17 2.10 -6.29
C GLU A 87 9.37 2.54 -7.51
N LYS A 88 8.88 1.58 -8.30
CA LYS A 88 8.04 1.83 -9.47
C LYS A 88 6.74 2.53 -9.07
N VAL A 89 6.05 2.02 -8.06
CA VAL A 89 4.82 2.64 -7.53
C VAL A 89 5.09 4.08 -7.11
N CYS A 90 6.13 4.33 -6.32
CA CYS A 90 6.43 5.66 -5.80
C CYS A 90 6.81 6.66 -6.90
N SER A 91 7.38 6.19 -8.02
CA SER A 91 7.80 7.06 -9.14
C SER A 91 6.67 7.93 -9.73
N LEU A 92 5.41 7.51 -9.59
CA LEU A 92 4.24 8.25 -10.09
C LEU A 92 3.85 9.44 -9.20
N ILE A 93 4.36 9.51 -7.97
CA ILE A 93 4.09 10.63 -7.06
C ILE A 93 4.97 11.80 -7.48
N ASN A 94 4.37 12.87 -7.98
CA ASN A 94 5.11 14.01 -8.56
C ASN A 94 5.93 14.79 -7.53
N ASN A 95 5.43 14.94 -6.29
CA ASN A 95 6.14 15.65 -5.24
C ASN A 95 7.18 14.74 -4.58
N VAL A 96 8.44 15.17 -4.58
CA VAL A 96 9.60 14.40 -4.07
C VAL A 96 9.43 14.06 -2.59
N THR A 97 9.09 15.04 -1.74
CA THR A 97 8.90 14.82 -0.30
C THR A 97 7.77 13.83 -0.03
N HIS A 98 6.65 13.93 -0.75
CA HIS A 98 5.55 12.97 -0.59
C HIS A 98 5.91 11.58 -1.08
N ARG A 99 6.71 11.48 -2.15
CA ARG A 99 7.23 10.22 -2.67
C ARG A 99 8.10 9.52 -1.62
N GLU A 100 9.06 10.24 -1.05
CA GLU A 100 9.97 9.71 -0.02
C GLU A 100 9.18 9.26 1.22
N ASN A 101 8.27 10.10 1.71
CA ASN A 101 7.43 9.76 2.87
C ASN A 101 6.54 8.55 2.60
N PHE A 102 5.95 8.45 1.40
CA PHE A 102 5.13 7.31 1.03
C PHE A 102 5.96 6.02 0.88
N GLU A 103 7.19 6.12 0.38
CA GLU A 103 8.11 4.99 0.31
C GLU A 103 8.45 4.45 1.71
N VAL A 104 8.76 5.35 2.65
CA VAL A 104 8.99 5.00 4.06
C VAL A 104 7.76 4.31 4.65
N LEU A 105 6.57 4.88 4.44
CA LEU A 105 5.32 4.27 4.91
C LEU A 105 5.13 2.85 4.37
N MET A 106 5.33 2.63 3.06
CA MET A 106 5.23 1.30 2.46
C MET A 106 6.26 0.33 3.04
N ARG A 107 7.50 0.77 3.26
CA ARG A 107 8.55 -0.04 3.91
C ARG A 107 8.13 -0.46 5.32
N ASP A 108 7.66 0.48 6.12
CA ASP A 108 7.33 0.23 7.52
C ASP A 108 6.11 -0.71 7.63
N VAL A 109 5.10 -0.53 6.78
CA VAL A 109 3.97 -1.46 6.64
C VAL A 109 4.44 -2.87 6.26
N ASN A 110 5.38 -3.00 5.32
CA ASN A 110 5.92 -4.30 4.92
C ASN A 110 6.63 -5.02 6.09
N ILE A 111 7.37 -4.27 6.92
CA ILE A 111 8.01 -4.80 8.12
C ILE A 111 6.95 -5.31 9.10
N ILE A 112 5.93 -4.52 9.40
CA ILE A 112 4.86 -4.92 10.33
C ILE A 112 4.14 -6.17 9.81
N LEU A 113 3.83 -6.24 8.51
CA LEU A 113 3.21 -7.42 7.90
C LEU A 113 4.10 -8.67 8.04
N THR A 114 5.39 -8.54 7.71
CA THR A 114 6.36 -9.64 7.85
C THR A 114 6.44 -10.13 9.29
N VAL A 115 6.42 -9.22 10.26
CA VAL A 115 6.49 -9.57 11.68
C VAL A 115 5.21 -10.26 12.15
N THR A 116 4.05 -9.73 11.78
CA THR A 116 2.74 -10.23 12.24
C THR A 116 2.31 -11.54 11.57
N GLN A 117 2.81 -11.83 10.37
CA GLN A 117 2.52 -13.07 9.63
C GLN A 117 3.49 -14.22 9.99
N SER A 118 4.58 -13.95 10.69
CA SER A 118 5.50 -14.99 11.13
C SER A 118 4.76 -15.99 12.04
N PRO A 119 4.79 -17.31 11.75
CA PRO A 119 4.16 -18.31 12.60
C PRO A 119 4.64 -18.16 14.04
N ARG A 120 3.73 -18.34 15.00
CA ARG A 120 4.04 -18.31 16.45
C ARG A 120 5.29 -19.16 16.70
N GLY A 121 6.41 -18.50 17.01
CA GLY A 121 7.69 -19.15 17.33
C GLY A 121 8.84 -18.97 16.32
N MET A 122 8.66 -18.31 15.17
CA MET A 122 9.73 -18.17 14.16
C MET A 122 9.98 -16.74 13.66
N LEU A 123 9.83 -15.73 14.51
CA LEU A 123 10.45 -14.45 14.19
C LEU A 123 11.97 -14.64 14.24
N LYS A 124 12.59 -14.79 13.05
CA LYS A 124 14.06 -14.85 12.95
C LYS A 124 14.63 -13.60 13.62
N PRO A 125 15.72 -13.68 14.41
CA PRO A 125 16.31 -12.54 15.12
C PRO A 125 16.51 -11.28 14.25
N ARG A 126 16.78 -11.45 12.94
CA ARG A 126 16.87 -10.36 11.97
C ARG A 126 15.60 -9.52 11.86
N ASN A 127 14.41 -10.10 12.00
CA ASN A 127 13.14 -9.38 11.92
C ASN A 127 12.93 -8.49 13.15
N TYR A 128 13.39 -8.93 14.33
CA TYR A 128 13.39 -8.09 15.55
C TYR A 128 14.39 -6.95 15.46
N ILE A 129 15.59 -7.21 14.94
CA ILE A 129 16.63 -6.19 14.74
C ILE A 129 16.13 -5.14 13.75
N ASN A 130 15.55 -5.54 12.62
CA ASN A 130 15.00 -4.60 11.64
C ASN A 130 13.82 -3.78 12.20
N LEU A 131 12.92 -4.40 12.97
CA LEU A 131 11.83 -3.68 13.64
C LEU A 131 12.36 -2.70 14.69
N ALA A 132 13.31 -3.14 15.53
CA ALA A 132 13.92 -2.31 16.56
C ALA A 132 14.71 -1.14 15.95
N LEU A 133 15.51 -1.38 14.90
CA LEU A 133 16.24 -0.33 14.20
C LEU A 133 15.28 0.67 13.52
N THR A 134 14.20 0.19 12.91
CA THR A 134 13.20 1.07 12.28
C THR A 134 12.49 1.94 13.32
N LEU A 135 12.16 1.37 14.50
CA LEU A 135 11.52 2.12 15.59
C LEU A 135 12.48 3.05 16.36
N CYS A 136 13.79 2.80 16.35
CA CYS A 136 14.79 3.65 17.02
C CYS A 136 15.29 4.81 16.15
N HIS A 137 14.91 4.87 14.88
CA HIS A 137 15.26 5.96 13.94
C HIS A 137 14.06 6.88 13.60
N ILE A 138 12.95 6.74 14.33
CA ILE A 138 11.83 7.70 14.43
C ILE A 138 12.03 8.51 15.71
#